data_AF-A0A1F8XBF6-F1
#
_entry.id   AF-A0A1F8XBF6-F1
#
_cell.length_a   1.000
_cell.length_b   1.000
_cell.length_c   1.000
_cell.angle_alpha   90.00
_cell.angle_beta   90.00
_cell.angle_gamma   90.00
#
_symmetry.space_group_name_H-M   'P 1'
#
loop_
_entity.id
_entity.type
_entity.pdbx_description
1 polymer ?
#
loop_
_entity_poly.entity_id
_entity_poly.type
_entity_poly.pdbx_seq_one_letter_code
_entity_poly.pdbx_strand_id
1 'polypeptide(L)'
;MMNSIRPVRPGILIGLLGILFGIGWAFWLVLGHERLHASLEAASLTVVPLHEQEASHNAENQIESAVRRTHNNGAEHMHVKKEAMPVSTQEAHGHGGGHNDALTELTHTRLTRGHLHAMGLGLGAIIISFILAFTSASGWIKIAASTMAGLGGLIYPLAWIAMGYRTPSLGPEMAEASVTVIAAPGVGLFLAGALTAVFFVAKDMLMNKR
;
A
#
# COMPACT_ATOMS: atom_id res chain seq x y z
N MET A 1 -3.74 -33.68 -10.05
CA MET A 1 -3.66 -32.21 -9.85
C MET A 1 -4.33 -31.72 -8.57
N MET A 2 -5.56 -32.12 -8.21
CA MET A 2 -6.27 -31.60 -7.03
C MET A 2 -5.52 -31.77 -5.68
N ASN A 3 -4.70 -32.80 -5.53
CA ASN A 3 -3.92 -33.02 -4.31
C ASN A 3 -2.76 -32.00 -4.15
N SER A 4 -2.23 -31.46 -5.24
CA SER A 4 -1.11 -30.52 -5.21
C SER A 4 -1.51 -29.13 -4.72
N ILE A 5 -2.78 -28.74 -4.90
CA ILE A 5 -3.29 -27.42 -4.54
C ILE A 5 -3.74 -27.36 -3.07
N ARG A 6 -4.18 -28.49 -2.49
CA ARG A 6 -4.66 -28.55 -1.09
C ARG A 6 -3.77 -27.79 -0.08
N PRO A 7 -2.44 -27.97 -0.05
CA PRO A 7 -1.61 -27.31 0.95
C PRO A 7 -1.48 -25.79 0.75
N VAL A 8 -1.73 -25.25 -0.44
CA VAL A 8 -1.60 -23.80 -0.71
C VAL A 8 -2.93 -23.05 -0.67
N ARG A 9 -4.04 -23.75 -0.38
CA ARG A 9 -5.38 -23.15 -0.28
C ARG A 9 -5.45 -21.95 0.68
N PRO A 10 -4.83 -21.98 1.88
CA PRO A 10 -4.89 -20.82 2.78
C PRO A 10 -4.34 -19.55 2.14
N GLY A 11 -3.17 -19.62 1.49
CA GLY A 11 -2.58 -18.47 0.80
C GLY A 11 -3.45 -17.94 -0.34
N ILE A 12 -4.08 -18.83 -1.13
CA ILE A 12 -5.02 -18.44 -2.19
C ILE A 12 -6.23 -17.71 -1.61
N LEU A 13 -6.84 -18.25 -0.54
CA LEU A 13 -8.01 -17.63 0.09
C LEU A 13 -7.70 -16.27 0.69
N ILE A 14 -6.55 -16.12 1.35
CA ILE A 14 -6.11 -14.83 1.90
C ILE A 14 -5.78 -13.84 0.77
N GLY A 15 -5.15 -14.29 -0.31
CA GLY A 15 -4.89 -13.45 -1.48
C GLY A 15 -6.17 -12.96 -2.16
N LEU A 16 -7.18 -13.83 -2.30
CA LEU A 16 -8.51 -13.44 -2.80
C LEU A 16 -9.18 -12.42 -1.87
N LEU A 17 -9.09 -12.61 -0.56
CA LEU A 17 -9.57 -11.63 0.41
C LEU A 17 -8.86 -10.28 0.23
N GLY A 18 -7.55 -10.25 -0.01
CA GLY A 18 -6.79 -9.04 -0.29
C GLY A 18 -7.27 -8.31 -1.56
N ILE A 19 -7.54 -9.04 -2.64
CA ILE A 19 -8.09 -8.47 -3.88
C ILE A 19 -9.50 -7.89 -3.63
N LEU A 20 -10.38 -8.65 -2.98
CA LEU A 20 -11.74 -8.20 -2.67
C LEU A 20 -11.72 -6.97 -1.77
N PHE A 21 -10.84 -6.96 -0.77
CA PHE A 21 -10.62 -5.80 0.09
C PHE A 21 -10.14 -4.59 -0.72
N GLY A 22 -9.16 -4.76 -1.61
CA GLY A 22 -8.70 -3.70 -2.50
C GLY A 22 -9.81 -3.12 -3.37
N ILE A 23 -10.63 -3.96 -3.99
CA ILE A 23 -11.79 -3.54 -4.79
C ILE A 23 -12.80 -2.76 -3.93
N GLY A 24 -13.19 -3.32 -2.78
CA GLY A 24 -14.11 -2.65 -1.86
C GLY A 24 -13.58 -1.31 -1.37
N TRP A 25 -12.28 -1.23 -1.15
CA TRP A 25 -11.60 0.01 -0.77
C TRP A 25 -11.60 1.06 -1.89
N ALA A 26 -11.42 0.68 -3.16
CA ALA A 26 -11.58 1.61 -4.28
C ALA A 26 -13.00 2.18 -4.36
N PHE A 27 -14.03 1.34 -4.23
CA PHE A 27 -15.41 1.83 -4.16
C PHE A 27 -15.61 2.79 -2.99
N TRP A 28 -15.01 2.49 -1.84
CA TRP A 28 -15.09 3.35 -0.67
C TRP A 28 -14.42 4.72 -0.88
N LEU A 29 -13.24 4.76 -1.52
CA LEU A 29 -12.57 6.03 -1.86
C LEU A 29 -13.40 6.87 -2.85
N VAL A 30 -13.96 6.23 -3.88
CA VAL A 30 -14.72 6.93 -4.93
C VAL A 30 -16.07 7.43 -4.42
N LEU A 31 -16.84 6.58 -3.72
CA LEU A 31 -18.17 6.96 -3.22
C LEU A 31 -18.09 7.84 -1.96
N GLY A 32 -17.00 7.72 -1.20
CA GLY A 32 -16.78 8.43 0.05
C GLY A 32 -15.95 9.71 -0.10
N HIS A 33 -15.61 10.14 -1.31
CA HIS A 33 -14.66 11.23 -1.55
C HIS A 33 -14.99 12.51 -0.76
N GLU A 34 -16.25 12.96 -0.80
CA GLU A 34 -16.70 14.14 -0.04
C GLU A 34 -16.61 13.95 1.48
N ARG A 35 -16.98 12.75 1.96
CA ARG A 35 -16.90 12.43 3.39
C ARG A 35 -15.46 12.37 3.87
N LEU A 36 -14.58 11.83 3.04
CA LEU A 36 -13.15 11.82 3.26
C LEU A 36 -12.64 13.24 3.37
N HIS A 37 -12.85 14.10 2.37
CA HIS A 37 -12.42 15.50 2.42
C HIS A 37 -12.92 16.22 3.67
N ALA A 38 -14.21 16.13 3.97
CA ALA A 38 -14.77 16.74 5.18
C ALA A 38 -14.13 16.19 6.48
N SER A 39 -13.87 14.88 6.56
CA SER A 39 -13.23 14.28 7.73
C SER A 39 -11.75 14.66 7.87
N LEU A 40 -11.05 14.83 6.75
CA LEU A 40 -9.64 15.21 6.72
C LEU A 40 -9.47 16.68 7.08
N GLU A 41 -10.35 17.55 6.57
CA GLU A 41 -10.38 18.98 6.92
C GLU A 41 -10.73 19.17 8.40
N ALA A 42 -11.73 18.45 8.91
CA ALA A 42 -12.04 18.49 10.34
C ALA A 42 -10.85 18.01 11.20
N ALA A 43 -10.13 16.99 10.75
CA ALA A 43 -8.94 16.48 11.46
C ALA A 43 -7.76 17.46 11.42
N SER A 44 -7.51 18.16 10.30
CA SER A 44 -6.41 19.12 10.21
C SER A 44 -6.65 20.35 11.10
N LEU A 45 -7.89 20.81 11.23
CA LEU A 45 -8.26 21.93 12.11
C LEU A 45 -7.99 21.65 13.60
N THR A 46 -8.03 20.38 14.02
CA THR A 46 -7.78 20.02 15.43
C THR A 46 -6.31 20.09 15.85
N VAL A 47 -5.37 20.17 14.90
CA VAL A 47 -3.92 20.23 15.17
C VAL A 47 -3.42 21.68 15.27
N VAL A 48 -4.24 22.67 14.89
CA VAL A 48 -3.86 24.11 14.85
C VAL A 48 -3.99 24.85 16.20
N PRO A 49 -3.85 24.21 17.38
CA PRO A 49 -3.38 24.99 18.52
C PRO A 49 -2.27 24.24 19.26
N LEU A 50 -1.00 24.64 19.06
CA LEU A 50 0.01 24.70 20.15
C LEU A 50 1.41 25.20 19.77
N HIS A 51 1.80 25.34 18.48
CA HIS A 51 3.08 25.97 18.13
C HIS A 51 2.96 26.93 16.94
N GLU A 52 2.91 28.21 17.28
CA GLU A 52 2.94 29.39 16.42
C GLU A 52 4.06 29.33 15.37
N GLN A 53 3.65 29.47 14.11
CA GLN A 53 4.30 30.20 13.01
C GLN A 53 5.73 29.82 12.54
N GLU A 54 6.68 29.50 13.41
CA GLU A 54 8.03 29.01 13.03
C GLU A 54 8.01 27.51 12.67
N ALA A 55 7.13 26.72 13.28
CA ALA A 55 6.92 25.32 12.93
C ALA A 55 6.21 25.15 11.58
N SER A 56 5.46 26.16 11.12
CA SER A 56 4.68 26.10 9.87
C SER A 56 5.58 25.96 8.64
N HIS A 57 6.66 26.75 8.55
CA HIS A 57 7.59 26.66 7.41
C HIS A 57 8.39 25.36 7.39
N ASN A 58 8.76 24.82 8.57
CA ASN A 58 9.48 23.55 8.63
C ASN A 58 8.54 22.36 8.33
N ALA A 59 7.31 22.39 8.84
CA ALA A 59 6.28 21.40 8.54
C ALA A 59 5.88 21.41 7.06
N GLU A 60 5.77 22.59 6.43
CA GLU A 60 5.52 22.72 5.00
C GLU A 60 6.64 22.09 4.17
N ASN A 61 7.91 22.38 4.49
CA ASN A 61 9.06 21.73 3.85
C ASN A 61 9.07 20.20 4.07
N GLN A 62 8.67 19.72 5.25
CA GLN A 62 8.56 18.28 5.52
C GLN A 62 7.43 17.62 4.74
N ILE A 63 6.27 18.26 4.61
CA ILE A 63 5.14 17.75 3.83
C ILE A 63 5.51 17.79 2.34
N GLU A 64 6.04 18.89 1.83
CA GLU A 64 6.46 19.00 0.43
C GLU A 64 7.55 17.99 0.09
N SER A 65 8.53 17.80 0.97
CA SER A 65 9.55 16.76 0.79
C SER A 65 8.98 15.34 0.90
N ALA A 66 7.98 15.09 1.75
CA ALA A 66 7.28 13.81 1.82
C ALA A 66 6.44 13.55 0.57
N VAL A 67 5.74 14.56 0.05
CA VAL A 67 4.99 14.53 -1.21
C VAL A 67 5.95 14.28 -2.38
N ARG A 68 7.07 15.00 -2.47
CA ARG A 68 8.12 14.78 -3.48
C ARG A 68 8.73 13.39 -3.40
N ARG A 69 9.06 12.89 -2.20
CA ARG A 69 9.52 11.50 -1.98
C ARG A 69 8.49 10.49 -2.46
N THR A 70 7.21 10.79 -2.25
CA THR A 70 6.09 9.94 -2.64
C THR A 70 5.91 9.92 -4.16
N HIS A 71 5.97 11.07 -4.83
CA HIS A 71 5.88 11.16 -6.30
C HIS A 71 7.08 10.53 -7.00
N ASN A 72 8.31 10.77 -6.53
CA ASN A 72 9.51 10.16 -7.14
C ASN A 72 9.54 8.63 -7.00
N ASN A 73 9.08 8.07 -5.89
CA ASN A 73 9.05 6.62 -5.70
C ASN A 73 7.88 5.92 -6.44
N GLY A 74 6.95 6.67 -7.05
CA GLY A 74 5.82 6.13 -7.82
C GLY A 74 5.96 6.26 -9.34
N ALA A 75 6.87 7.11 -9.81
CA ALA A 75 6.95 7.52 -11.22
C ALA A 75 7.87 6.65 -12.11
N GLU A 76 8.68 5.74 -11.56
CA GLU A 76 9.65 4.98 -12.38
C GLU A 76 9.04 3.89 -13.29
N HIS A 77 7.73 3.64 -13.27
CA HIS A 77 7.15 2.52 -14.06
C HIS A 77 5.88 2.78 -14.88
N MET A 78 5.44 4.03 -15.10
CA MET A 78 4.37 4.30 -16.08
C MET A 78 4.71 5.44 -17.03
N HIS A 79 5.45 5.12 -18.09
CA HIS A 79 5.41 5.87 -19.35
C HIS A 79 4.05 5.64 -20.02
N VAL A 80 3.00 6.28 -19.50
CA VAL A 80 1.77 6.50 -20.25
C VAL A 80 1.92 7.85 -20.93
N LYS A 81 2.07 7.80 -22.26
CA LYS A 81 2.05 8.93 -23.18
C LYS A 81 0.75 9.74 -22.97
N LYS A 82 0.81 10.82 -22.20
CA LYS A 82 -0.26 11.82 -22.14
C LYS A 82 -0.21 12.65 -23.41
N GLU A 83 -1.11 12.37 -24.35
CA GLU A 83 -1.44 13.29 -25.43
C GLU A 83 -2.16 14.51 -24.85
N ALA A 84 -1.79 15.68 -25.37
CA ALA A 84 -2.14 16.98 -24.83
C ALA A 84 -3.64 17.29 -24.99
N MET A 85 -4.29 17.68 -23.90
CA MET A 85 -5.59 18.35 -23.92
C MET A 85 -5.43 19.78 -23.38
N PRO A 86 -6.22 20.74 -23.91
CA PRO A 86 -5.97 22.17 -23.74
C PRO A 86 -6.35 22.63 -22.34
N VAL A 87 -5.50 23.50 -21.81
CA VAL A 87 -5.63 24.23 -20.55
C VAL A 87 -6.91 25.08 -20.59
N SER A 88 -7.90 24.70 -19.77
CA SER A 88 -8.94 25.62 -19.33
C SER A 88 -8.40 26.41 -18.13
N THR A 89 -8.18 27.69 -18.36
CA THR A 89 -7.90 28.73 -17.36
C THR A 89 -9.00 28.72 -16.30
N GLN A 90 -8.66 28.26 -15.08
CA GLN A 90 -9.48 28.48 -13.91
C GLN A 90 -8.79 29.52 -13.04
N GLU A 91 -9.56 30.57 -12.75
CA GLU A 91 -9.14 31.82 -12.17
C GLU A 91 -8.58 31.65 -10.75
N ALA A 92 -7.52 32.40 -10.50
CA ALA A 92 -6.86 32.50 -9.21
C ALA A 92 -7.78 33.19 -8.18
N HIS A 93 -8.24 32.44 -7.19
CA HIS A 93 -8.81 32.99 -5.96
C HIS A 93 -8.13 32.35 -4.74
N GLY A 94 -7.49 33.18 -3.92
CA GLY A 94 -7.26 32.91 -2.49
C GLY A 94 -5.92 32.27 -2.12
N HIS A 95 -4.86 33.07 -2.01
CA HIS A 95 -3.63 32.72 -1.29
C HIS A 95 -3.91 32.60 0.22
N GLY A 96 -4.25 31.38 0.66
CA GLY A 96 -4.35 30.98 2.07
C GLY A 96 -4.41 29.47 2.32
N GLY A 97 -4.36 28.62 1.27
CA GLY A 97 -4.68 27.19 1.33
C GLY A 97 -3.52 26.18 1.22
N GLY A 98 -2.27 26.61 1.06
CA GLY A 98 -1.17 25.72 0.64
C GLY A 98 -0.87 24.51 1.56
N HIS A 99 -1.00 24.67 2.88
CA HIS A 99 -0.63 23.60 3.83
C HIS A 99 -1.68 22.47 3.90
N ASN A 100 -2.96 22.83 3.83
CA ASN A 100 -4.06 21.86 3.91
C ASN A 100 -4.15 21.04 2.62
N ASP A 101 -3.85 21.65 1.47
CA ASP A 101 -3.87 20.97 0.18
C ASP A 101 -2.78 19.89 0.08
N ALA A 102 -1.54 20.21 0.47
CA ALA A 102 -0.43 19.25 0.41
C ALA A 102 -0.60 18.07 1.38
N LEU A 103 -1.13 18.34 2.59
CA LEU A 103 -1.41 17.30 3.59
C LEU A 103 -2.57 16.39 3.14
N THR A 104 -3.59 16.98 2.51
CA THR A 104 -4.73 16.24 1.93
C THR A 104 -4.27 15.38 0.77
N GLU A 105 -3.44 15.91 -0.13
CA GLU A 105 -2.85 15.16 -1.25
C GLU A 105 -2.00 13.98 -0.76
N LEU A 106 -1.14 14.20 0.24
CA LEU A 106 -0.32 13.13 0.83
C LEU A 106 -1.20 12.04 1.45
N THR A 107 -2.25 12.44 2.18
CA THR A 107 -3.21 11.51 2.79
C THR A 107 -3.91 10.68 1.71
N HIS A 108 -4.45 11.32 0.68
CA HIS A 108 -5.08 10.65 -0.44
C HIS A 108 -4.12 9.67 -1.13
N THR A 109 -2.86 10.07 -1.32
CA THR A 109 -1.84 9.21 -1.92
C THR A 109 -1.55 7.98 -1.05
N ARG A 110 -1.44 8.14 0.28
CA ARG A 110 -1.24 7.01 1.22
C ARG A 110 -2.43 6.04 1.19
N LEU A 111 -3.66 6.55 1.18
CA LEU A 111 -4.88 5.74 1.07
C LEU A 111 -4.97 5.00 -0.28
N THR A 112 -4.58 5.65 -1.37
CA THR A 112 -4.54 5.07 -2.71
C THR A 112 -3.43 4.02 -2.82
N ARG A 113 -2.27 4.20 -2.16
CA ARG A 113 -1.23 3.18 -2.10
C ARG A 113 -1.70 1.92 -1.38
N GLY A 114 -2.48 2.08 -0.31
CA GLY A 114 -3.15 0.97 0.35
C GLY A 114 -4.01 0.15 -0.61
N HIS A 115 -4.83 0.80 -1.44
CA HIS A 115 -5.60 0.15 -2.50
C HIS A 115 -4.72 -0.69 -3.45
N LEU A 116 -3.72 -0.03 -4.04
CA LEU A 116 -2.87 -0.64 -5.07
C LEU A 116 -2.10 -1.84 -4.51
N HIS A 117 -1.59 -1.74 -3.28
CA HIS A 117 -0.89 -2.83 -2.64
C HIS A 117 -1.83 -3.98 -2.26
N ALA A 118 -3.06 -3.70 -1.84
CA ALA A 118 -4.04 -4.76 -1.54
C ALA A 118 -4.32 -5.63 -2.78
N MET A 119 -4.54 -4.99 -3.93
CA MET A 119 -4.74 -5.73 -5.18
C MET A 119 -3.46 -6.43 -5.65
N GLY A 120 -2.34 -5.70 -5.71
CA GLY A 120 -1.07 -6.22 -6.23
C GLY A 120 -0.50 -7.35 -5.38
N LEU A 121 -0.44 -7.18 -4.06
CA LEU A 121 0.07 -8.21 -3.16
C LEU A 121 -0.92 -9.36 -2.97
N GLY A 122 -2.23 -9.12 -3.02
CA GLY A 122 -3.24 -10.17 -3.04
C GLY A 122 -3.06 -11.10 -4.24
N LEU A 123 -2.89 -10.52 -5.44
CA LEU A 123 -2.56 -11.27 -6.65
C LEU A 123 -1.20 -11.97 -6.54
N GLY A 124 -0.18 -11.27 -6.02
CA GLY A 124 1.14 -11.83 -5.79
C GLY A 124 1.10 -13.07 -4.88
N ALA A 125 0.33 -13.03 -3.80
CA ALA A 125 0.15 -14.16 -2.88
C ALA A 125 -0.51 -15.37 -3.57
N ILE A 126 -1.50 -15.13 -4.45
CA ILE A 126 -2.12 -16.19 -5.27
C ILE A 126 -1.09 -16.82 -6.21
N ILE A 127 -0.33 -16.00 -6.94
CA ILE A 127 0.71 -16.48 -7.87
C ILE A 127 1.77 -17.30 -7.13
N ILE A 128 2.30 -16.79 -6.00
CA ILE A 128 3.26 -17.50 -5.14
C ILE A 128 2.68 -18.84 -4.67
N SER A 129 1.41 -18.85 -4.26
CA SER A 129 0.71 -20.07 -3.83
C SER A 129 0.61 -21.09 -4.96
N PHE A 130 0.27 -20.67 -6.18
CA PHE A 130 0.25 -21.55 -7.34
C PHE A 130 1.63 -22.08 -7.69
N ILE A 131 2.67 -21.25 -7.68
CA ILE A 131 4.06 -21.70 -7.91
C ILE A 131 4.42 -22.78 -6.89
N LEU A 132 4.21 -22.52 -5.60
CA LEU A 132 4.49 -23.48 -4.52
C LEU A 132 3.71 -24.79 -4.68
N ALA A 133 2.50 -24.78 -5.23
CA ALA A 133 1.73 -26.00 -5.43
C ALA A 133 2.49 -27.06 -6.25
N PHE A 134 3.29 -26.61 -7.22
CA PHE A 134 4.01 -27.46 -8.18
C PHE A 134 5.48 -27.71 -7.85
N THR A 135 5.99 -27.17 -6.74
CA THR A 135 7.37 -27.47 -6.30
C THR A 135 7.46 -28.78 -5.52
N SER A 136 8.68 -29.27 -5.32
CA SER A 136 9.00 -30.41 -4.45
C SER A 136 8.95 -30.11 -2.95
N ALA A 137 8.55 -28.90 -2.55
CA ALA A 137 8.39 -28.54 -1.15
C ALA A 137 7.46 -29.51 -0.41
N SER A 138 7.73 -29.76 0.87
CA SER A 138 6.82 -30.55 1.69
C SER A 138 5.48 -29.82 1.87
N GLY A 139 4.41 -30.58 2.18
CA GLY A 139 3.08 -30.00 2.35
C GLY A 139 3.02 -28.90 3.42
N TRP A 140 3.74 -29.07 4.53
CA TRP A 140 3.77 -28.07 5.59
C TRP A 140 4.51 -26.79 5.18
N ILE A 141 5.59 -26.87 4.39
CA ILE A 141 6.32 -25.70 3.87
C ILE A 141 5.40 -24.92 2.93
N LYS A 142 4.67 -25.63 2.05
CA LYS A 142 3.68 -25.01 1.15
C LYS A 142 2.60 -24.27 1.93
N ILE A 143 2.07 -24.86 3.01
CA ILE A 143 1.09 -24.21 3.90
C ILE A 143 1.70 -22.96 4.54
N ALA A 144 2.85 -23.08 5.19
CA ALA A 144 3.48 -21.96 5.90
C ALA A 144 3.82 -20.81 4.94
N ALA A 145 4.55 -21.08 3.86
CA ALA A 145 5.00 -20.06 2.92
C ALA A 145 3.84 -19.37 2.19
N SER A 146 2.82 -20.12 1.75
CA SER A 146 1.63 -19.52 1.12
C SER A 146 0.82 -18.68 2.10
N THR A 147 0.70 -19.12 3.36
CA THR A 147 0.00 -18.36 4.41
C THR A 147 0.77 -17.08 4.76
N MET A 148 2.10 -17.14 4.89
CA MET A 148 2.93 -15.97 5.14
C MET A 148 2.83 -14.96 4.00
N ALA A 149 2.88 -15.42 2.74
CA ALA A 149 2.64 -14.57 1.57
C ALA A 149 1.27 -13.90 1.62
N GLY A 150 0.20 -14.66 1.89
CA GLY A 150 -1.15 -14.12 2.03
C GLY A 150 -1.26 -13.08 3.15
N LEU A 151 -0.84 -13.42 4.37
CA LEU A 151 -0.92 -12.54 5.54
C LEU A 151 -0.10 -11.27 5.34
N GLY A 152 1.13 -11.38 4.86
CA GLY A 152 1.96 -10.22 4.56
C GLY A 152 1.34 -9.31 3.51
N GLY A 153 0.75 -9.91 2.47
CA GLY A 153 0.01 -9.21 1.41
C GLY A 153 -1.26 -8.52 1.88
N LEU A 154 -1.82 -8.89 3.04
CA LEU A 154 -2.99 -8.23 3.64
C LEU A 154 -2.60 -7.19 4.69
N ILE A 155 -1.61 -7.48 5.54
CA ILE A 155 -1.17 -6.61 6.64
C ILE A 155 -0.53 -5.33 6.10
N TYR A 156 0.33 -5.43 5.07
CA TYR A 156 1.04 -4.27 4.55
C TYR A 156 0.12 -3.19 3.95
N PRO A 157 -0.89 -3.51 3.11
CA PRO A 157 -1.89 -2.54 2.66
C PRO A 157 -2.68 -1.89 3.80
N LEU A 158 -3.04 -2.64 4.85
CA LEU A 158 -3.74 -2.09 6.01
C LEU A 158 -2.89 -1.05 6.75
N ALA A 159 -1.57 -1.27 6.82
CA ALA A 159 -0.65 -0.29 7.39
C ALA A 159 -0.61 1.02 6.58
N TRP A 160 -0.64 0.96 5.24
CA TRP A 160 -0.75 2.15 4.38
C TRP A 160 -2.05 2.92 4.61
N ILE A 161 -3.17 2.21 4.73
CA ILE A 161 -4.48 2.82 4.98
C ILE A 161 -4.49 3.50 6.35
N ALA A 162 -4.02 2.81 7.38
CA ALA A 162 -3.89 3.37 8.73
C ALA A 162 -2.96 4.60 8.74
N MET A 163 -1.86 4.56 7.99
CA MET A 163 -0.96 5.70 7.83
C MET A 163 -1.69 6.88 7.20
N GLY A 164 -2.47 6.66 6.14
CA GLY A 164 -3.30 7.68 5.50
C GLY A 164 -4.21 8.37 6.50
N TYR A 165 -5.03 7.63 7.24
CA TYR A 165 -5.94 8.22 8.23
C TYR A 165 -5.27 8.95 9.38
N ARG A 166 -4.05 8.55 9.76
CA ARG A 166 -3.29 9.19 10.83
C ARG A 166 -2.50 10.42 10.35
N THR A 167 -2.34 10.59 9.04
CA THR A 167 -1.53 11.67 8.47
C THR A 167 -2.06 13.07 8.82
N PRO A 168 -3.37 13.36 8.74
CA PRO A 168 -3.89 14.68 9.07
C PRO A 168 -3.70 15.09 10.54
N SER A 169 -3.79 14.13 11.46
CA SER A 169 -3.76 14.40 12.90
C SER A 169 -2.36 14.31 13.51
N LEU A 170 -1.48 13.46 12.98
CA LEU A 170 -0.12 13.25 13.51
C LEU A 170 0.97 13.91 12.65
N GLY A 171 0.65 14.33 11.43
CA GLY A 171 1.63 14.72 10.43
C GLY A 171 2.35 13.52 9.79
N PRO A 172 3.17 13.75 8.75
CA PRO A 172 3.73 12.68 7.91
C PRO A 172 4.61 11.68 8.66
N GLU A 173 5.55 12.17 9.47
CA GLU A 173 6.59 11.36 10.13
C GLU A 173 6.01 10.51 11.26
N MET A 174 5.21 11.12 12.14
CA MET A 174 4.59 10.41 13.25
C MET A 174 3.55 9.40 12.78
N ALA A 175 2.79 9.71 11.72
CA ALA A 175 1.88 8.75 11.11
C ALA A 175 2.63 7.53 10.56
N GLU A 176 3.78 7.72 9.90
CA GLU A 176 4.62 6.64 9.39
C GLU A 176 5.20 5.79 10.53
N ALA A 177 5.84 6.42 11.51
CA ALA A 177 6.38 5.74 12.69
C ALA A 177 5.32 4.90 13.42
N SER A 178 4.09 5.41 13.50
CA SER A 178 2.97 4.74 14.18
C SER A 178 2.52 3.43 13.52
N VAL A 179 2.87 3.20 12.25
CA VAL A 179 2.47 1.99 11.52
C VAL A 179 3.65 1.07 11.18
N THR A 180 4.90 1.54 11.25
CA THR A 180 6.09 0.75 10.91
C THR A 180 6.16 -0.57 11.69
N VAL A 181 5.73 -0.57 12.95
CA VAL A 181 5.68 -1.77 13.80
C VAL A 181 4.76 -2.87 13.25
N ILE A 182 3.77 -2.51 12.43
CA ILE A 182 2.86 -3.44 11.75
C ILE A 182 3.30 -3.67 10.29
N ALA A 183 3.72 -2.61 9.61
CA ALA A 183 4.12 -2.66 8.20
C ALA A 183 5.35 -3.58 7.99
N ALA A 184 6.38 -3.44 8.83
CA ALA A 184 7.63 -4.19 8.68
C ALA A 184 7.42 -5.72 8.81
N PRO A 185 6.69 -6.24 9.83
CA PRO A 185 6.32 -7.65 9.87
C PRO A 185 5.49 -8.09 8.66
N GLY A 186 4.58 -7.24 8.16
CA GLY A 186 3.80 -7.54 6.95
C GLY A 186 4.69 -7.77 5.73
N VAL A 187 5.65 -6.87 5.48
CA VAL A 187 6.64 -7.02 4.41
C VAL A 187 7.48 -8.28 4.62
N GLY A 188 7.97 -8.51 5.84
CA GLY A 188 8.78 -9.68 6.17
C GLY A 188 8.06 -11.00 5.91
N LEU A 189 6.78 -11.10 6.27
CA LEU A 189 5.95 -12.27 6.00
C LEU A 189 5.78 -12.51 4.49
N PHE A 190 5.49 -11.45 3.72
CA PHE A 190 5.32 -11.57 2.28
C PHE A 190 6.61 -12.05 1.61
N LEU A 191 7.74 -11.41 1.93
CA LEU A 191 9.05 -11.75 1.38
C LEU A 191 9.48 -13.17 1.77
N ALA A 192 9.24 -13.61 3.01
CA ALA A 192 9.57 -14.98 3.42
C ALA A 192 8.82 -16.03 2.58
N GLY A 193 7.53 -15.80 2.30
CA GLY A 193 6.75 -16.67 1.40
C GLY A 193 7.29 -16.66 -0.03
N ALA A 194 7.57 -15.47 -0.58
CA ALA A 194 8.10 -15.29 -1.93
C ALA A 194 9.49 -15.94 -2.11
N LEU A 195 10.41 -15.69 -1.17
CA LEU A 195 11.76 -16.24 -1.20
C LEU A 195 11.75 -17.77 -1.06
N THR A 196 10.84 -18.32 -0.26
CA THR A 196 10.66 -19.77 -0.17
C THR A 196 10.23 -20.34 -1.53
N ALA A 197 9.29 -19.70 -2.23
CA ALA A 197 8.87 -20.14 -3.56
C ALA A 197 10.03 -20.09 -4.56
N VAL A 198 10.78 -18.99 -4.60
CA VAL A 198 11.97 -18.84 -5.47
C VAL A 198 13.00 -19.92 -5.18
N PHE A 199 13.32 -20.16 -3.91
CA PHE A 199 14.27 -21.19 -3.50
C PHE A 199 13.87 -22.58 -4.02
N PHE A 200 12.61 -22.98 -3.84
CA PHE A 200 12.15 -24.30 -4.29
C PHE A 200 12.07 -24.42 -5.82
N VAL A 201 11.67 -23.36 -6.52
CA VAL A 201 11.74 -23.32 -7.99
C VAL A 201 13.18 -23.53 -8.46
N ALA A 202 14.14 -22.77 -7.90
CA ALA A 202 15.54 -22.89 -8.28
C ALA A 202 16.09 -24.29 -7.97
N LYS A 203 15.79 -24.83 -6.78
CA LYS A 203 16.18 -26.18 -6.38
C LYS A 203 15.64 -27.24 -7.36
N ASP A 204 14.36 -27.14 -7.73
CA ASP A 204 13.72 -28.12 -8.62
C ASP A 204 14.30 -28.06 -10.03
N MET A 205 14.57 -26.86 -10.55
CA MET A 205 15.22 -26.68 -11.85
C MET A 205 16.65 -27.24 -11.88
N LEU A 206 17.40 -27.12 -10.78
CA LEU A 206 18.77 -27.63 -10.69
C LEU A 206 18.81 -29.15 -10.52
N MET A 207 17.88 -29.73 -9.76
CA MET A 207 17.86 -31.17 -9.47
C MET A 207 17.21 -32.01 -10.58
N ASN A 208 16.29 -31.45 -11.37
CA ASN A 208 15.65 -32.14 -12.50
C ASN A 208 16.47 -32.11 -13.81
N LYS A 209 17.76 -31.76 -13.75
CA LYS A 209 18.69 -31.79 -14.91
C LYS A 209 19.26 -33.19 -15.21
N ARG A 210 18.54 -34.27 -14.91
CA ARG A 210 18.89 -35.65 -15.24
C ARG A 210 17.73 -36.35 -15.91
#